data_AF-A0A932JBR9-F1
#
_entry.id   AF-A0A932JBR9-F1
#
_cell.length_a   1.000
_cell.length_b   1.000
_cell.length_c   1.000
_cell.angle_alpha   90.00
_cell.angle_beta   90.00
_cell.angle_gamma   90.00
#
_symmetry.space_group_name_H-M   'P 1'
#
loop_
_entity.id
_entity.type
_entity.pdbx_description
1 polymer ?
#
loop_
_entity_poly.entity_id
_entity_poly.type
_entity_poly.pdbx_seq_one_letter_code
_entity_poly.pdbx_strand_id
1 'polypeptide(L)'
;MTKLARLIIITLIVSACATATPQPTATPPPTQTPAPTLSPTDTPTPVPSDTPTPEPTHTPVSTDTPKPTDTLAPTATHTNTFVPVTLAPTATFTSAAPDFLTTVSTVKLQVEGFGGMIDGALRNGFINCQDVVNQYLTIAGAPQFEPGNFGGPYQTYRAAVDLFTNKSHDIYQNCADFLANPGGGSIPFQQWGAARQSVNEAVDLLRQAIVAAGGTP
;
A
#
# COMPACT_ATOMS: atom_id res chain seq x y z
N MET A 1 78.86 -16.35 -18.04
CA MET A 1 78.55 -15.59 -19.28
C MET A 1 77.10 -15.10 -19.25
N THR A 2 76.73 -14.24 -18.30
CA THR A 2 75.32 -13.83 -18.08
C THR A 2 75.14 -12.33 -17.80
N LYS A 3 76.24 -11.55 -17.78
CA LYS A 3 76.18 -10.09 -17.53
C LYS A 3 76.12 -9.25 -18.81
N LEU A 4 76.40 -9.82 -19.99
CA LEU A 4 76.31 -9.11 -21.28
C LEU A 4 74.89 -9.09 -21.88
N ALA A 5 74.01 -10.02 -21.49
CA ALA A 5 72.63 -10.10 -21.98
C ALA A 5 71.66 -9.12 -21.28
N ARG A 6 72.04 -8.53 -20.14
CA ARG A 6 71.20 -7.57 -19.40
C ARG A 6 71.36 -6.11 -19.84
N LEU A 7 72.37 -5.80 -20.67
CA LEU A 7 72.62 -4.43 -21.12
C LEU A 7 72.02 -4.10 -22.50
N ILE A 8 71.50 -5.10 -23.23
CA ILE A 8 70.92 -4.92 -24.57
C ILE A 8 69.39 -4.71 -24.54
N ILE A 9 68.72 -5.06 -23.43
CA ILE A 9 67.25 -4.90 -23.29
C ILE A 9 66.83 -3.49 -22.86
N ILE A 10 67.75 -2.66 -22.35
CA ILE A 10 67.42 -1.32 -21.83
C ILE A 10 67.44 -0.25 -22.94
N THR A 11 67.98 -0.53 -24.12
CA THR A 11 68.15 0.45 -25.21
C THR A 11 67.00 0.46 -26.23
N LEU A 12 65.92 -0.29 -26.02
CA LEU A 12 64.83 -0.48 -27.00
C LEU A 12 63.46 0.08 -26.56
N ILE A 13 63.43 1.17 -25.77
CA ILE A 13 62.18 1.89 -25.42
C ILE A 13 62.38 3.41 -25.56
N VAL A 14 62.92 3.84 -26.71
CA VAL A 14 62.95 5.26 -27.10
C VAL A 14 62.38 5.39 -28.49
N SER A 15 61.05 5.33 -28.63
CA SER A 15 60.36 5.99 -29.74
C SER A 15 58.84 5.92 -29.53
N ALA A 16 58.17 7.04 -29.79
CA ALA A 16 56.72 7.26 -29.85
C ALA A 16 56.06 7.85 -28.58
N CYS A 17 56.43 9.09 -28.25
CA CYS A 17 55.44 10.04 -27.70
C CYS A 17 55.23 11.13 -28.78
N ALA A 18 54.31 10.87 -29.70
CA ALA A 18 53.82 11.87 -30.64
C ALA A 18 52.68 12.62 -29.93
N THR A 19 52.93 13.87 -29.56
CA THR A 19 51.93 14.80 -29.01
C THR A 19 50.88 15.10 -30.08
N ALA A 20 49.69 14.51 -29.92
CA ALA A 20 48.54 14.83 -30.75
C ALA A 20 48.10 16.28 -30.50
N THR A 21 48.12 17.11 -31.53
CA THR A 21 47.61 18.48 -31.52
C THR A 21 46.10 18.44 -31.24
N PRO A 22 45.56 19.19 -30.28
CA PRO A 22 44.14 19.17 -29.98
C PRO A 22 43.33 19.68 -31.18
N GLN A 23 42.37 18.87 -31.65
CA GLN A 23 41.44 19.25 -32.71
C GLN A 23 40.52 20.38 -32.21
N PRO A 24 40.24 21.41 -33.03
CA PRO A 24 39.37 22.51 -32.63
C PRO A 24 37.97 21.99 -32.28
N THR A 25 37.51 22.32 -31.08
CA THR A 25 36.17 21.98 -30.59
C THR A 25 35.14 22.87 -31.26
N ALA A 26 34.14 22.28 -31.92
CA ALA A 26 33.08 23.02 -32.57
C ALA A 26 32.28 23.84 -31.55
N THR A 27 32.12 25.14 -31.80
CA THR A 27 31.31 26.04 -30.98
C THR A 27 29.84 25.61 -31.07
N PRO A 28 29.12 25.46 -29.93
CA PRO A 28 27.72 25.07 -29.95
C PRO A 28 26.86 26.13 -30.64
N PRO A 29 25.77 25.73 -31.32
CA PRO A 29 24.86 26.67 -31.96
C PRO A 29 24.14 27.55 -30.93
N PRO A 30 23.70 28.77 -31.33
CA PRO A 30 22.99 29.67 -30.45
C PRO A 30 21.69 29.03 -29.95
N THR A 31 21.46 29.15 -28.65
CA THR A 31 20.26 28.62 -27.97
C THR A 31 19.05 29.48 -28.33
N GLN A 32 17.97 28.86 -28.80
CA GLN A 32 16.76 29.59 -29.17
C GLN A 32 16.10 30.21 -27.93
N THR A 33 15.78 31.50 -28.01
CA THR A 33 15.05 32.22 -26.96
C THR A 33 13.61 31.69 -26.87
N PRO A 34 13.11 31.34 -25.67
CA PRO A 34 11.75 30.85 -25.52
C PRO A 34 10.73 31.92 -25.89
N ALA A 35 9.65 31.50 -26.54
CA ALA A 35 8.53 32.36 -26.92
C ALA A 35 7.78 32.89 -25.68
N PRO A 36 7.17 34.09 -25.76
CA PRO A 36 6.42 34.66 -24.65
C PRO A 36 5.22 33.78 -24.27
N THR A 37 5.09 33.51 -22.97
CA THR A 37 3.99 32.75 -22.39
C THR A 37 2.74 33.62 -22.37
N LEU A 38 1.61 33.12 -22.90
CA LEU A 38 0.33 33.82 -22.86
C LEU A 38 -0.14 33.98 -21.41
N SER A 39 -0.55 35.20 -21.04
CA SER A 39 -1.09 35.50 -19.71
C SER A 39 -2.41 34.76 -19.50
N PRO A 40 -2.69 34.24 -18.29
CA PRO A 40 -3.98 33.63 -17.98
C PRO A 40 -5.11 34.64 -18.18
N THR A 41 -6.20 34.18 -18.80
CA THR A 41 -7.43 34.95 -18.99
C THR A 41 -8.31 34.78 -17.76
N ASP A 42 -8.94 35.86 -17.28
CA ASP A 42 -9.81 35.82 -16.12
C ASP A 42 -11.02 34.90 -16.37
N THR A 43 -11.12 33.82 -15.60
CA THR A 43 -12.25 32.90 -15.62
C THR A 43 -13.45 33.55 -14.92
N PRO A 44 -14.63 33.59 -15.54
CA PRO A 44 -15.82 34.20 -14.91
C PRO A 44 -16.18 33.46 -13.62
N THR A 45 -16.39 34.22 -12.54
CA THR A 45 -16.85 33.70 -11.25
C THR A 45 -18.31 33.25 -11.36
N PRO A 46 -18.66 32.02 -10.95
CA PRO A 46 -20.04 31.56 -10.98
C PRO A 46 -20.92 32.39 -10.03
N VAL A 47 -22.08 32.81 -10.53
CA VAL A 47 -23.10 33.52 -9.75
C VAL A 47 -23.79 32.51 -8.81
N PRO A 48 -24.03 32.84 -7.53
CA PRO A 48 -24.76 31.97 -6.62
C PRO A 48 -26.17 31.69 -7.15
N SER A 49 -26.52 30.40 -7.26
CA SER A 49 -27.87 29.95 -7.61
C SER A 49 -28.73 29.94 -6.35
N ASP A 50 -29.95 30.45 -6.44
CA ASP A 50 -30.93 30.38 -5.37
C ASP A 50 -31.27 28.93 -5.07
N THR A 51 -30.92 28.47 -3.86
CA THR A 51 -31.28 27.13 -3.38
C THR A 51 -32.76 27.14 -2.99
N PRO A 52 -33.61 26.25 -3.54
CA PRO A 52 -35.01 26.20 -3.13
C PRO A 52 -35.11 25.86 -1.65
N THR A 53 -35.94 26.62 -0.92
CA THR A 53 -36.26 26.34 0.47
C THR A 53 -37.08 25.04 0.52
N PRO A 54 -36.72 24.06 1.35
CA PRO A 54 -37.48 22.82 1.45
C PRO A 54 -38.89 23.08 1.98
N GLU A 55 -39.88 22.53 1.29
CA GLU A 55 -41.28 22.56 1.70
C GLU A 55 -41.47 21.75 3.00
N PRO A 56 -42.32 22.19 3.95
CA PRO A 56 -42.56 21.46 5.19
C PRO A 56 -43.13 20.07 4.92
N THR A 57 -42.39 19.05 5.35
CA THR A 57 -42.80 17.64 5.25
C THR A 57 -44.03 17.38 6.10
N HIS A 58 -45.09 16.83 5.49
CA HIS A 58 -46.30 16.42 6.20
C HIS A 58 -45.96 15.44 7.34
N THR A 59 -46.49 15.71 8.53
CA THR A 59 -46.42 14.80 9.67
C THR A 59 -47.13 13.49 9.31
N PRO A 60 -46.47 12.32 9.45
CA PRO A 60 -47.09 11.05 9.11
C PRO A 60 -48.28 10.78 10.03
N VAL A 61 -49.42 10.49 9.42
CA VAL A 61 -50.60 9.95 10.11
C VAL A 61 -50.27 8.53 10.56
N SER A 62 -50.57 8.20 11.82
CA SER A 62 -50.37 6.85 12.35
C SER A 62 -51.17 5.83 11.51
N THR A 63 -50.45 5.01 10.75
CA THR A 63 -51.02 3.86 10.04
C THR A 63 -51.25 2.71 11.03
N ASP A 64 -52.38 2.02 10.87
CA ASP A 64 -52.74 0.84 11.64
C ASP A 64 -51.61 -0.20 11.64
N THR A 65 -51.25 -0.65 12.84
CA THR A 65 -50.23 -1.68 13.06
C THR A 65 -50.62 -2.96 12.31
N PRO A 66 -49.81 -3.46 11.35
CA PRO A 66 -50.11 -4.71 10.68
C PRO A 66 -50.09 -5.87 11.68
N LYS A 67 -51.08 -6.76 11.56
CA LYS A 67 -51.13 -8.04 12.27
C LYS A 67 -49.83 -8.81 12.01
N PRO A 68 -49.16 -9.38 13.04
CA PRO A 68 -47.92 -10.12 12.84
C PRO A 68 -48.14 -11.25 11.83
N THR A 69 -47.39 -11.17 10.74
CA THR A 69 -47.25 -12.25 9.75
C THR A 69 -46.18 -13.19 10.29
N ASP A 70 -46.41 -14.50 10.23
CA ASP A 70 -45.46 -15.52 10.66
C ASP A 70 -44.11 -15.27 9.99
N THR A 71 -43.17 -14.80 10.79
CA THR A 71 -41.80 -14.50 10.37
C THR A 71 -41.10 -15.83 10.21
N LEU A 72 -40.66 -16.13 8.98
CA LEU A 72 -39.71 -17.21 8.73
C LEU A 72 -38.54 -17.05 9.70
N ALA A 73 -38.14 -18.14 10.33
CA ALA A 73 -37.09 -18.16 11.35
C ALA A 73 -35.90 -17.29 10.92
N PRO A 74 -35.35 -16.45 11.82
CA PRO A 74 -34.25 -15.57 11.48
C PRO A 74 -33.10 -16.41 10.92
N THR A 75 -32.74 -16.17 9.66
CA THR A 75 -31.41 -16.52 9.15
C THR A 75 -30.41 -15.89 10.10
N ALA A 76 -29.48 -16.69 10.61
CA ALA A 76 -28.57 -16.31 11.68
C ALA A 76 -28.00 -14.91 11.44
N THR A 77 -28.38 -13.95 12.27
CA THR A 77 -27.61 -12.73 12.46
C THR A 77 -26.24 -13.21 12.88
N HIS A 78 -25.25 -13.03 12.02
CA HIS A 78 -23.85 -13.21 12.38
C HIS A 78 -23.55 -12.19 13.48
N THR A 79 -23.71 -12.61 14.73
CA THR A 79 -23.09 -11.97 15.87
C THR A 79 -21.61 -11.96 15.55
N ASN A 80 -21.06 -10.77 15.31
CA ASN A 80 -19.61 -10.53 15.30
C ASN A 80 -19.08 -10.89 16.70
N THR A 81 -18.95 -12.20 16.92
CA THR A 81 -18.15 -12.76 17.99
C THR A 81 -16.73 -12.47 17.52
N PHE A 82 -16.06 -11.56 18.21
CA PHE A 82 -14.61 -11.43 18.13
C PHE A 82 -14.02 -12.79 18.53
N VAL A 83 -13.92 -13.72 17.57
CA VAL A 83 -13.00 -14.82 17.69
C VAL A 83 -11.64 -14.22 17.44
N PRO A 84 -10.76 -14.13 18.46
CA PRO A 84 -9.37 -13.85 18.17
C PRO A 84 -8.94 -14.92 17.18
N VAL A 85 -8.48 -14.51 15.99
CA VAL A 85 -7.84 -15.43 15.08
C VAL A 85 -6.63 -15.94 15.84
N THR A 86 -6.71 -17.17 16.36
CA THR A 86 -5.59 -17.85 17.00
C THR A 86 -4.63 -18.26 15.89
N LEU A 87 -3.92 -17.28 15.35
CA LEU A 87 -2.80 -17.48 14.44
C LEU A 87 -1.78 -18.33 15.20
N ALA A 88 -1.19 -19.31 14.51
CA ALA A 88 -0.05 -20.07 15.02
C ALA A 88 0.98 -19.09 15.63
N PRO A 89 1.66 -19.47 16.73
CA PRO A 89 2.49 -18.54 17.49
C PRO A 89 3.50 -17.87 16.56
N THR A 90 3.28 -16.59 16.32
CA THR A 90 4.18 -15.79 15.52
C THR A 90 5.51 -15.77 16.25
N ALA A 91 6.57 -16.24 15.60
CA ALA A 91 7.89 -16.30 16.21
C ALA A 91 8.30 -14.90 16.67
N THR A 92 8.51 -14.74 17.97
CA THR A 92 9.08 -13.52 18.55
C THR A 92 10.58 -13.58 18.35
N PHE A 93 11.13 -12.65 17.57
CA PHE A 93 12.57 -12.58 17.34
C PHE A 93 13.19 -11.40 18.11
N THR A 94 14.33 -11.65 18.72
CA THR A 94 15.25 -10.63 19.23
C THR A 94 16.16 -10.20 18.08
N SER A 95 15.63 -9.50 17.08
CA SER A 95 16.37 -9.18 15.86
C SER A 95 16.89 -7.74 15.83
N ALA A 96 17.85 -7.48 14.93
CA ALA A 96 18.54 -6.20 14.81
C ALA A 96 17.69 -5.20 13.99
N ALA A 97 18.01 -3.90 14.07
CA ALA A 97 17.31 -2.86 13.32
C ALA A 97 17.15 -3.10 11.79
N PRO A 98 18.13 -3.66 11.05
CA PRO A 98 17.93 -3.99 9.63
C PRO A 98 16.83 -5.04 9.41
N ASP A 99 16.66 -5.99 10.33
CA ASP A 99 15.63 -7.03 10.23
C ASP A 99 14.23 -6.45 10.49
N PHE A 100 14.12 -5.50 11.41
CA PHE A 100 12.89 -4.74 11.65
C PHE A 100 12.50 -3.93 10.41
N LEU A 101 13.39 -3.09 9.88
CA LEU A 101 13.11 -2.25 8.72
C LEU A 101 12.71 -3.06 7.48
N THR A 102 13.40 -4.18 7.23
CA THR A 102 13.07 -5.09 6.12
C THR A 102 11.67 -5.70 6.31
N THR A 103 11.33 -6.09 7.53
CA THR A 103 10.01 -6.66 7.84
C THR A 103 8.91 -5.63 7.67
N VAL A 104 9.03 -4.44 8.26
CA VAL A 104 8.01 -3.39 8.15
C VAL A 104 7.82 -2.98 6.69
N SER A 105 8.91 -2.87 5.92
CA SER A 105 8.84 -2.57 4.49
C SER A 105 8.14 -3.67 3.70
N THR A 106 8.40 -4.94 4.04
CA THR A 106 7.73 -6.08 3.41
C THR A 106 6.23 -6.07 3.71
N VAL A 107 5.84 -5.83 4.96
CA VAL A 107 4.43 -5.74 5.36
C VAL A 107 3.75 -4.55 4.68
N LYS A 108 4.43 -3.42 4.54
CA LYS A 108 3.93 -2.27 3.76
C LYS A 108 3.60 -2.67 2.31
N LEU A 109 4.53 -3.32 1.61
CA LEU A 109 4.30 -3.80 0.25
C LEU A 109 3.16 -4.81 0.18
N GLN A 110 3.01 -5.66 1.19
CA GLN A 110 1.91 -6.62 1.27
C GLN A 110 0.55 -5.91 1.42
N VAL A 111 0.46 -4.90 2.29
CA VAL A 111 -0.77 -4.12 2.47
C VAL A 111 -1.09 -3.32 1.21
N GLU A 112 -0.09 -2.72 0.55
CA GLU A 112 -0.25 -2.05 -0.75
C GLU A 112 -0.74 -3.03 -1.84
N GLY A 113 -0.18 -4.23 -1.89
CA GLY A 113 -0.62 -5.31 -2.78
C GLY A 113 -2.07 -5.72 -2.54
N PHE A 114 -2.50 -5.78 -1.28
CA PHE A 114 -3.91 -6.00 -0.94
C PHE A 114 -4.81 -4.88 -1.45
N GLY A 115 -4.38 -3.62 -1.32
CA GLY A 115 -5.04 -2.47 -1.94
C GLY A 115 -5.18 -2.61 -3.45
N GLY A 116 -4.11 -3.08 -4.12
CA GLY A 116 -4.12 -3.35 -5.56
C GLY A 116 -5.14 -4.42 -5.97
N MET A 117 -5.36 -5.45 -5.14
CA MET A 117 -6.41 -6.45 -5.38
C MET A 117 -7.81 -5.83 -5.27
N ILE A 118 -8.05 -4.97 -4.27
CA ILE A 118 -9.31 -4.24 -4.14
C ILE A 118 -9.54 -3.34 -5.35
N ASP A 119 -8.55 -2.51 -5.70
CA ASP A 119 -8.64 -1.56 -6.80
C ASP A 119 -8.83 -2.28 -8.15
N GLY A 120 -8.20 -3.44 -8.34
CA GLY A 120 -8.41 -4.31 -9.49
C GLY A 120 -9.81 -4.90 -9.54
N ALA A 121 -10.34 -5.34 -8.40
CA ALA A 121 -11.69 -5.88 -8.32
C ALA A 121 -12.77 -4.83 -8.62
N LEU A 122 -12.58 -3.58 -8.17
CA LEU A 122 -13.47 -2.47 -8.50
C LEU A 122 -13.52 -2.17 -10.01
N ARG A 123 -12.43 -2.42 -10.73
CA ARG A 123 -12.36 -2.23 -12.20
C ARG A 123 -12.92 -3.43 -12.97
N ASN A 124 -12.63 -4.65 -12.51
CA ASN A 124 -12.93 -5.88 -13.24
C ASN A 124 -14.24 -6.55 -12.82
N GLY A 125 -14.85 -6.12 -11.71
CA GLY A 125 -16.11 -6.64 -11.17
C GLY A 125 -15.99 -7.97 -10.42
N PHE A 126 -14.78 -8.50 -10.22
CA PHE A 126 -14.54 -9.73 -9.46
C PHE A 126 -13.20 -9.68 -8.71
N ILE A 127 -13.08 -10.51 -7.67
CA ILE A 127 -11.83 -10.72 -6.92
C ILE A 127 -11.55 -12.20 -6.76
N ASN A 128 -10.27 -12.54 -6.67
CA ASN A 128 -9.84 -13.89 -6.36
C ASN A 128 -9.81 -14.10 -4.84
N CYS A 129 -10.80 -14.83 -4.32
CA CYS A 129 -10.90 -15.14 -2.90
C CYS A 129 -9.65 -15.84 -2.36
N GLN A 130 -8.98 -16.66 -3.17
CA GLN A 130 -7.75 -17.35 -2.74
C GLN A 130 -6.62 -16.35 -2.45
N ASP A 131 -6.46 -15.35 -3.32
CA ASP A 131 -5.42 -14.33 -3.17
C ASP A 131 -5.72 -13.42 -1.97
N VAL A 132 -6.99 -13.05 -1.77
CA VAL A 132 -7.43 -12.27 -0.60
C VAL A 132 -7.11 -13.00 0.70
N VAL A 133 -7.49 -14.28 0.79
CA VAL A 133 -7.26 -15.10 1.99
C VAL A 133 -5.76 -15.26 2.26
N ASN A 134 -4.98 -15.62 1.25
CA ASN A 134 -3.53 -15.80 1.38
C ASN A 134 -2.85 -14.51 1.83
N GLN A 135 -3.20 -13.38 1.21
CA GLN A 135 -2.59 -12.09 1.53
C GLN A 135 -2.98 -11.59 2.92
N TYR A 136 -4.27 -11.72 3.28
CA TYR A 136 -4.74 -11.36 4.61
C TYR A 136 -4.00 -12.15 5.70
N LEU A 137 -3.93 -13.49 5.56
CA LEU A 137 -3.26 -14.34 6.54
C LEU A 137 -1.76 -14.05 6.63
N THR A 138 -1.12 -13.71 5.51
CA THR A 138 0.29 -13.30 5.48
C THR A 138 0.52 -12.03 6.29
N ILE A 139 -0.33 -11.01 6.13
CA ILE A 139 -0.23 -9.75 6.89
C ILE A 139 -0.62 -9.96 8.36
N ALA A 140 -1.66 -10.74 8.63
CA ALA A 140 -2.11 -11.03 9.98
C ALA A 140 -1.05 -11.80 10.79
N GLY A 141 -0.35 -12.73 10.13
CA GLY A 141 0.77 -13.48 10.69
C GLY A 141 2.12 -12.76 10.65
N ALA A 142 2.14 -11.44 10.43
CA ALA A 142 3.38 -10.70 10.27
C ALA A 142 4.30 -10.81 11.51
N PRO A 143 5.63 -10.89 11.32
CA PRO A 143 6.58 -11.18 12.40
C PRO A 143 6.49 -10.25 13.61
N GLN A 144 6.83 -10.78 14.78
CA GLN A 144 6.82 -10.07 16.06
C GLN A 144 8.23 -9.79 16.56
N PHE A 145 8.38 -8.66 17.25
CA PHE A 145 9.66 -8.20 17.79
C PHE A 145 9.55 -7.97 19.28
N GLU A 146 10.64 -8.19 20.00
CA GLU A 146 10.73 -7.86 21.42
C GLU A 146 10.60 -6.33 21.62
N PRO A 147 9.65 -5.84 22.45
CA PRO A 147 9.40 -4.40 22.62
C PRO A 147 10.63 -3.59 23.07
N GLY A 148 11.58 -4.23 23.76
CA GLY A 148 12.76 -3.58 24.32
C GLY A 148 13.72 -2.97 23.30
N ASN A 149 13.76 -3.48 22.05
CA ASN A 149 14.66 -2.97 21.02
C ASN A 149 14.03 -1.89 20.11
N PHE A 150 12.70 -1.83 20.02
CA PHE A 150 12.01 -1.04 19.00
C PHE A 150 10.81 -0.23 19.49
N GLY A 151 10.55 -0.20 20.80
CA GLY A 151 9.58 0.66 21.50
C GLY A 151 8.49 1.29 20.61
N GLY A 152 8.64 2.60 20.35
CA GLY A 152 7.70 3.39 19.54
C GLY A 152 7.49 2.87 18.11
N PRO A 153 8.54 2.72 17.27
CA PRO A 153 8.42 2.18 15.91
C PRO A 153 7.67 0.84 15.86
N TYR A 154 7.94 -0.07 16.79
CA TYR A 154 7.27 -1.37 16.85
C TYR A 154 5.79 -1.24 17.23
N GLN A 155 5.44 -0.37 18.17
CA GLN A 155 4.03 -0.09 18.50
C GLN A 155 3.27 0.46 17.30
N THR A 156 3.87 1.36 16.53
CA THR A 156 3.26 1.90 15.30
C THR A 156 3.09 0.81 14.23
N TYR A 157 4.10 -0.04 14.04
CA TYR A 157 4.01 -1.21 13.17
C TYR A 157 2.85 -2.14 13.58
N ARG A 158 2.73 -2.45 14.88
CA ARG A 158 1.64 -3.28 15.39
C ARG A 158 0.27 -2.65 15.21
N ALA A 159 0.15 -1.36 15.48
CA ALA A 159 -1.09 -0.61 15.25
C ALA A 159 -1.53 -0.69 13.78
N ALA A 160 -0.59 -0.66 12.82
CA ALA A 160 -0.90 -0.81 11.40
C ALA A 160 -1.47 -2.20 11.06
N VAL A 161 -0.81 -3.26 11.55
CA VAL A 161 -1.25 -4.65 11.34
C VAL A 161 -2.63 -4.89 11.95
N ASP A 162 -2.85 -4.39 13.17
CA ASP A 162 -4.13 -4.53 13.87
C ASP A 162 -5.24 -3.74 13.15
N LEU A 163 -4.94 -2.53 12.68
CA LEU A 163 -5.89 -1.72 11.93
C LEU A 163 -6.31 -2.41 10.62
N PHE A 164 -5.33 -2.93 9.87
CA PHE A 164 -5.58 -3.69 8.65
C PHE A 164 -6.43 -4.93 8.92
N THR A 165 -6.00 -5.78 9.85
CA THR A 165 -6.66 -7.06 10.12
C THR A 165 -8.09 -6.86 10.61
N ASN A 166 -8.33 -5.91 11.51
CA ASN A 166 -9.68 -5.63 12.02
C ASN A 166 -10.64 -5.15 10.93
N LYS A 167 -10.23 -4.19 10.10
CA LYS A 167 -11.10 -3.60 9.08
C LYS A 167 -11.22 -4.44 7.80
N SER A 168 -10.25 -5.30 7.53
CA SER A 168 -10.26 -6.23 6.39
C SER A 168 -10.78 -7.62 6.76
N HIS A 169 -11.19 -7.85 8.01
CA HIS A 169 -11.66 -9.16 8.46
C HIS A 169 -12.89 -9.63 7.69
N ASP A 170 -13.88 -8.77 7.47
CA ASP A 170 -15.13 -9.14 6.80
C ASP A 170 -14.89 -9.63 5.36
N ILE A 171 -14.04 -8.93 4.60
CA ILE A 171 -13.71 -9.34 3.23
C ILE A 171 -12.92 -10.66 3.22
N TYR A 172 -12.03 -10.85 4.20
CA TYR A 172 -11.32 -12.12 4.40
C TYR A 172 -12.30 -13.25 4.71
N GLN A 173 -13.21 -13.06 5.67
CA GLN A 173 -14.12 -14.09 6.14
C GLN A 173 -15.07 -14.52 5.02
N ASN A 174 -15.61 -13.56 4.26
CA ASN A 174 -16.45 -13.87 3.10
C ASN A 174 -15.69 -14.63 2.01
N CYS A 175 -14.43 -14.29 1.76
CA CYS A 175 -13.59 -15.04 0.82
C CYS A 175 -13.31 -16.45 1.34
N ALA A 176 -13.02 -16.61 2.64
CA ALA A 176 -12.79 -17.92 3.26
C ALA A 176 -14.04 -18.80 3.22
N ASP A 177 -15.20 -18.24 3.53
CA ASP A 177 -16.49 -18.92 3.51
C ASP A 177 -16.87 -19.34 2.07
N PHE A 178 -16.60 -18.49 1.08
CA PHE A 178 -16.78 -18.82 -0.35
C PHE A 178 -15.88 -19.97 -0.79
N LEU A 179 -14.61 -19.99 -0.38
CA LEU A 179 -13.69 -21.08 -0.71
C LEU A 179 -14.10 -22.39 -0.03
N ALA A 180 -14.64 -22.33 1.20
CA ALA A 180 -15.14 -23.49 1.92
C ALA A 180 -16.45 -24.03 1.31
N ASN A 181 -17.33 -23.14 0.85
CA ASN A 181 -18.62 -23.47 0.24
C ASN A 181 -18.86 -22.59 -0.99
N PRO A 182 -18.54 -23.04 -2.22
CA PRO A 182 -18.58 -22.21 -3.44
C PRO A 182 -19.99 -21.83 -3.95
N GLY A 183 -21.00 -21.82 -3.08
CA GLY A 183 -22.36 -21.40 -3.38
C GLY A 183 -22.53 -19.88 -3.41
N GLY A 184 -21.91 -19.22 -4.40
CA GLY A 184 -22.24 -17.87 -4.89
C GLY A 184 -22.73 -16.85 -3.86
N GLY A 185 -21.83 -16.31 -3.05
CA GLY A 185 -22.06 -15.10 -2.25
C GLY A 185 -21.46 -13.88 -2.93
N SER A 186 -22.18 -12.75 -2.95
CA SER A 186 -21.62 -11.45 -3.35
C SER A 186 -21.14 -10.70 -2.11
N ILE A 187 -19.91 -10.18 -2.14
CA ILE A 187 -19.36 -9.37 -1.04
C ILE A 187 -19.94 -7.95 -1.13
N PRO A 188 -20.70 -7.47 -0.13
CA PRO A 188 -21.33 -6.14 -0.18
C PRO A 188 -20.31 -5.01 -0.33
N PHE A 189 -20.61 -4.03 -1.19
CA PHE A 189 -19.72 -2.88 -1.49
C PHE A 189 -19.20 -2.15 -0.23
N GLN A 190 -20.00 -2.08 0.84
CA GLN A 190 -19.61 -1.42 2.09
C GLN A 190 -18.36 -2.03 2.74
N GLN A 191 -18.15 -3.34 2.61
CA GLN A 191 -16.98 -4.03 3.16
C GLN A 191 -15.71 -3.70 2.38
N TRP A 192 -15.83 -3.41 1.09
CA TRP A 192 -14.72 -2.97 0.24
C TRP A 192 -14.22 -1.59 0.64
N GLY A 193 -15.13 -0.67 0.97
CA GLY A 193 -14.79 0.68 1.42
C GLY A 193 -13.99 0.65 2.72
N ALA A 194 -14.44 -0.13 3.70
CA ALA A 194 -13.75 -0.28 4.98
C ALA A 194 -12.35 -0.90 4.83
N ALA A 195 -12.23 -1.97 4.03
CA ALA A 195 -10.94 -2.60 3.73
C ALA A 195 -10.00 -1.68 2.94
N ARG A 196 -10.52 -0.88 2.00
CA ARG A 196 -9.69 0.05 1.23
C ARG A 196 -9.18 1.20 2.08
N GLN A 197 -10.01 1.71 2.98
CA GLN A 197 -9.62 2.72 3.96
C GLN A 197 -8.52 2.17 4.89
N SER A 198 -8.68 0.94 5.36
CA SER A 198 -7.69 0.32 6.25
C SER A 198 -6.32 0.18 5.60
N VAL A 199 -6.27 -0.15 4.30
CA VAL A 199 -5.03 -0.19 3.53
C VAL A 199 -4.30 1.14 3.57
N ASN A 200 -4.98 2.26 3.31
CA ASN A 200 -4.33 3.58 3.31
C ASN A 200 -3.80 3.96 4.69
N GLU A 201 -4.65 3.82 5.72
CA GLU A 201 -4.29 4.15 7.11
C GLU A 201 -3.15 3.27 7.62
N ALA A 202 -3.18 1.96 7.33
CA ALA A 202 -2.12 1.03 7.72
C ALA A 202 -0.80 1.34 7.00
N VAL A 203 -0.85 1.66 5.70
CA VAL A 203 0.37 2.03 4.94
C VAL A 203 0.98 3.32 5.51
N ASP A 204 0.17 4.30 5.88
CA ASP A 204 0.66 5.54 6.51
C ASP A 204 1.36 5.25 7.85
N LEU A 205 0.78 4.39 8.69
CA LEU A 205 1.40 3.94 9.94
C LEU A 205 2.70 3.16 9.69
N LEU A 206 2.74 2.30 8.67
CA LEU A 206 3.95 1.55 8.32
C LEU A 206 5.07 2.48 7.84
N ARG A 207 4.77 3.53 7.06
CA ARG A 207 5.76 4.56 6.70
C ARG A 207 6.29 5.29 7.94
N GLN A 208 5.40 5.63 8.88
CA GLN A 208 5.82 6.25 10.16
C GLN A 208 6.74 5.33 10.96
N ALA A 209 6.44 4.03 11.03
CA ALA A 209 7.27 3.04 11.71
C ALA A 209 8.65 2.90 11.06
N ILE A 210 8.72 2.91 9.71
CA ILE A 210 9.99 2.87 8.96
C ILE A 210 10.84 4.09 9.28
N VAL A 211 10.28 5.30 9.18
CA VAL A 211 11.01 6.54 9.47
C VAL A 211 11.48 6.60 10.92
N ALA A 212 10.62 6.23 11.87
CA ALA A 212 10.95 6.23 13.29
C ALA A 212 12.06 5.23 13.65
N ALA A 213 12.22 4.15 12.87
CA ALA A 213 13.32 3.19 13.00
C ALA A 213 14.58 3.57 12.19
N GLY A 214 14.64 4.77 11.60
CA GLY A 214 15.79 5.28 10.85
C GLY A 214 15.85 4.84 9.38
N GLY A 215 14.77 4.26 8.85
CA GLY A 215 14.65 3.89 7.44
C GLY A 215 14.16 5.04 6.56
N THR A 216 14.30 4.89 5.24
CA THR A 216 13.67 5.79 4.25
C THR A 216 12.25 5.32 3.92
N PRO A 217 11.26 6.24 3.84
CA PRO A 217 9.84 5.90 3.64
C PRO A 217 9.50 5.33 2.25
#